data_AF-A0A562TGK5-F1
#
_entry.id   AF-A0A562TGK5-F1
#
_cell.length_a   1.000
_cell.length_b   1.000
_cell.length_c   1.000
_cell.angle_alpha   90.00
_cell.angle_beta   90.00
_cell.angle_gamma   90.00
#
_symmetry.space_group_name_H-M   'P 1'
#
loop_
_entity.id
_entity.type
_entity.pdbx_description
1 polymer ?
#
loop_
_entity_poly.entity_id
_entity_poly.type
_entity_poly.pdbx_seq_one_letter_code
_entity_poly.pdbx_strand_id
1 'polypeptide(L)' 'MNHLSTSTRAEYVHEHIKPVCSRATHLKKQVDRHNLTEMWDMILAMDYEVDNVHKLSSETCEEFCDIIELLIQAFKK' A
#
# COMPACT_ATOMS: atom_id res chain seq x y z
N MET A 1 53.87 4.86 -7.63
CA MET A 1 53.01 4.22 -8.65
C MET A 1 51.87 3.54 -7.90
N ASN A 2 50.69 4.16 -7.92
CA ASN A 2 49.50 3.71 -7.18
C ASN A 2 48.69 2.78 -8.09
N HIS A 3 48.39 1.55 -7.67
CA HIS A 3 47.21 0.75 -8.08
C HIS A 3 47.13 -0.47 -7.14
N LEU A 4 45.98 -0.89 -6.60
CA LEU A 4 44.68 -0.29 -6.36
C LEU A 4 43.99 -1.18 -5.31
N SER A 5 43.15 -0.58 -4.49
CA SER A 5 42.65 -1.09 -3.21
C SER A 5 41.69 -2.27 -3.30
N THR A 6 41.73 -3.03 -2.21
CA THR A 6 40.74 -3.95 -1.65
C THR A 6 39.27 -3.71 -2.02
N SER A 7 38.63 -4.79 -2.46
CA SER A 7 37.25 -5.22 -2.20
C SER A 7 36.32 -4.21 -1.51
N THR A 8 35.39 -3.65 -2.28
CA THR A 8 34.15 -3.09 -1.75
C THR A 8 33.01 -3.70 -2.55
N ARG A 9 32.53 -4.84 -2.04
CA ARG A 9 31.24 -5.42 -2.39
C ARG A 9 30.19 -4.37 -2.01
N ALA A 10 29.74 -3.60 -3.00
CA ALA A 10 28.68 -2.63 -2.82
C ALA A 10 27.48 -3.35 -2.19
N GLU A 11 27.25 -3.10 -0.90
CA GLU A 11 26.00 -3.43 -0.23
C GLU A 11 24.92 -2.65 -0.97
N TYR A 12 24.15 -3.35 -1.80
CA TYR A 12 22.94 -2.84 -2.43
C TYR A 12 21.97 -2.49 -1.29
N VAL A 13 21.99 -1.22 -0.89
CA VAL A 13 21.04 -0.66 0.07
C VAL A 13 19.65 -0.80 -0.56
N HIS A 14 18.75 -1.53 0.10
CA HIS A 14 17.34 -1.66 -0.27
C HIS A 14 16.64 -0.29 -0.10
N GLU A 15 16.86 0.66 -1.00
CA GLU A 15 16.37 2.05 -0.86
C GLU A 15 14.88 2.25 -1.25
N HIS A 16 14.13 1.19 -1.55
CA HIS A 16 12.75 1.34 -2.04
C HIS A 16 11.69 0.42 -1.43
N ILE A 17 11.89 -0.11 -0.21
CA ILE A 17 10.73 -0.57 0.57
C ILE A 17 10.11 0.67 1.25
N LYS A 18 9.54 1.58 0.45
CA LYS A 18 8.47 2.41 0.99
C LYS A 18 7.41 1.41 1.45
N PRO A 19 6.88 1.48 2.69
CA PRO A 19 5.74 0.66 3.05
C PRO A 19 4.62 1.07 2.10
N VAL A 20 4.39 0.26 1.07
CA VAL A 20 3.65 0.62 -0.16
C VAL A 20 2.23 1.10 0.16
N CYS A 21 1.75 0.88 1.38
CA CYS A 21 0.40 1.21 1.78
C CYS A 21 0.30 1.65 3.26
N SER A 22 1.14 2.59 3.72
CA SER A 22 0.95 3.22 5.05
C SER A 22 -0.43 3.89 5.16
N ARG A 23 -0.88 4.53 4.06
CA ARG A 23 -2.23 5.09 3.91
C ARG A 23 -3.31 4.02 4.00
N ALA A 24 -3.16 2.90 3.29
CA ALA A 24 -4.13 1.81 3.36
C ALA A 24 -4.22 1.20 4.76
N THR A 25 -3.10 1.10 5.50
CA THR A 25 -3.13 0.63 6.90
C THR A 25 -3.96 1.56 7.79
N HIS A 26 -3.87 2.87 7.57
CA HIS A 26 -4.68 3.85 8.29
C HIS A 26 -6.16 3.76 7.90
N LEU A 27 -6.45 3.68 6.60
CA LEU A 27 -7.80 3.57 6.08
C LEU A 27 -8.48 2.25 6.49
N LYS A 28 -7.76 1.12 6.53
CA LYS A 28 -8.30 -0.16 7.00
C LYS A 28 -8.83 -0.05 8.43
N LYS A 29 -8.09 0.62 9.32
CA LYS A 29 -8.57 0.88 10.70
C LYS A 29 -9.84 1.71 10.73
N GLN A 30 -10.00 2.67 9.83
CA GLN A 30 -11.22 3.47 9.73
C GLN A 30 -12.38 2.65 9.17
N VAL A 31 -12.13 1.88 8.11
CA VAL A 31 -13.07 0.92 7.53
C VAL A 31 -13.60 -0.05 8.59
N ASP A 32 -12.71 -0.65 9.39
CA ASP A 32 -13.09 -1.59 10.45
C ASP A 32 -13.94 -0.89 11.52
N ARG A 33 -13.64 0.37 11.88
CA ARG A 33 -14.47 1.15 12.82
C ARG A 33 -15.87 1.46 12.30
N HIS A 34 -16.02 1.55 10.99
CA HIS A 34 -17.29 1.83 10.32
C HIS A 34 -18.01 0.55 9.84
N ASN A 35 -17.49 -0.64 10.18
CA ASN A 35 -17.98 -1.94 9.70
C ASN A 35 -18.04 -2.05 8.17
N LEU A 36 -17.10 -1.42 7.46
CA LEU A 36 -17.03 -1.41 6.00
C LEU A 36 -16.06 -2.48 5.45
N THR A 37 -15.61 -3.43 6.29
CA THR A 37 -14.60 -4.42 5.94
C THR A 37 -15.03 -5.26 4.73
N GLU A 38 -16.30 -5.64 4.63
CA GLU A 38 -16.82 -6.36 3.45
C GLU A 38 -16.74 -5.53 2.17
N MET A 39 -16.99 -4.21 2.24
CA MET A 39 -16.88 -3.34 1.07
C MET A 39 -15.43 -3.19 0.62
N TRP A 40 -14.51 -3.09 1.57
CA TRP A 40 -13.07 -3.09 1.27
C TRP A 40 -12.65 -4.36 0.53
N ASP A 41 -13.04 -5.53 1.04
CA ASP A 41 -12.66 -6.82 0.46
C ASP A 41 -13.37 -7.03 -0.90
N MET A 42 -14.61 -6.55 -1.05
CA MET A 42 -15.36 -6.59 -2.30
C MET A 42 -14.72 -5.74 -3.40
N ILE A 43 -14.32 -4.50 -3.09
CA ILE A 43 -13.64 -3.60 -4.05
C ILE A 43 -12.32 -4.23 -4.49
N LEU A 44 -11.52 -4.76 -3.55
CA LEU A 44 -10.27 -5.45 -3.90
C LEU A 44 -10.50 -6.64 -4.84
N ALA A 45 -11.52 -7.45 -4.57
CA ALA A 45 -11.80 -8.63 -5.37
C ALA A 45 -12.40 -8.29 -6.75
N MET A 46 -13.24 -7.25 -6.85
CA MET A 46 -13.98 -6.91 -8.06
C MET A 46 -13.21 -5.98 -8.99
N ASP A 47 -12.62 -4.91 -8.46
CA ASP A 47 -11.98 -3.87 -9.27
C ASP A 47 -10.49 -4.16 -9.50
N TYR A 48 -9.87 -4.89 -8.57
CA TYR A 48 -8.42 -5.14 -8.59
C TYR A 48 -8.03 -6.62 -8.68
N GLU A 49 -9.02 -7.54 -8.67
CA GLU A 49 -8.81 -8.99 -8.75
C GLU A 49 -7.82 -9.54 -7.71
N VAL A 50 -7.74 -8.91 -6.53
CA VAL A 50 -6.85 -9.32 -5.44
C VAL A 50 -7.61 -9.49 -4.13
N ASP A 51 -7.10 -10.34 -3.24
CA ASP A 51 -7.59 -10.53 -1.87
C ASP A 51 -6.87 -9.64 -0.84
N ASN A 52 -5.83 -8.93 -1.26
CA ASN A 52 -4.98 -8.18 -0.33
C ASN A 52 -4.41 -6.91 -0.98
N VAL A 53 -4.53 -5.79 -0.27
CA VAL A 53 -4.03 -4.48 -0.71
C VAL A 53 -2.51 -4.47 -0.98
N HIS A 54 -1.74 -5.34 -0.34
CA HIS A 54 -0.30 -5.47 -0.56
C HIS A 54 0.07 -6.12 -1.91
N LYS A 55 -0.92 -6.69 -2.62
CA LYS A 55 -0.74 -7.21 -3.98
C LYS A 55 -0.95 -6.12 -5.04
N LEU A 56 -1.44 -4.94 -4.66
CA LEU A 56 -1.58 -3.79 -5.55
C LEU A 56 -0.22 -3.19 -5.89
N SER A 57 -0.13 -2.62 -7.09
CA SER A 57 0.96 -1.73 -7.45
C SER A 57 0.86 -0.43 -6.63
N SER A 58 1.94 0.34 -6.53
CA SER A 58 1.90 1.62 -5.80
C SER A 58 0.85 2.58 -6.37
N GLU A 59 0.67 2.60 -7.70
CA GLU A 59 -0.32 3.46 -8.36
C GLU A 59 -1.75 3.04 -8.02
N THR A 60 -2.05 1.74 -8.13
CA THR A 60 -3.38 1.21 -7.83
C THR A 60 -3.69 1.19 -6.33
N CYS A 61 -2.70 1.06 -5.44
CA CYS A 61 -2.90 1.22 -3.99
C CYS A 61 -3.33 2.66 -3.65
N GLU A 62 -2.76 3.68 -4.30
CA GLU A 62 -3.19 5.07 -4.08
C GLU A 62 -4.61 5.31 -4.60
N GLU A 63 -4.92 4.86 -5.81
CA GLU A 63 -6.29 4.95 -6.35
C GLU A 63 -7.31 4.25 -5.45
N PHE A 64 -7.00 3.02 -5.01
CA PHE A 64 -7.83 2.28 -4.06
C PHE A 64 -8.03 3.04 -2.75
N CYS A 65 -6.96 3.65 -2.21
CA CYS A 65 -7.05 4.46 -1.01
C CYS A 65 -7.96 5.68 -1.20
N ASP A 66 -7.94 6.34 -2.36
CA ASP A 66 -8.82 7.47 -2.66
C ASP A 66 -10.30 7.05 -2.67
N ILE A 67 -10.61 5.89 -3.29
CA ILE A 67 -11.96 5.31 -3.31
C ILE A 67 -12.45 5.01 -1.88
N ILE A 68 -11.61 4.37 -1.07
CA ILE A 68 -11.95 4.03 0.31
C ILE A 68 -12.12 5.29 1.16
N GLU A 69 -11.31 6.33 0.96
CA GLU A 69 -11.45 7.59 1.67
C GLU A 69 -12.80 8.26 1.38
N LEU A 70 -13.21 8.31 0.11
CA LEU A 70 -14.54 8.78 -0.29
C LEU A 70 -15.66 7.94 0.32
N LEU A 71 -15.52 6.62 0.30
CA LEU A 71 -16.48 5.70 0.91
C LEU A 71 -16.64 5.98 2.40
N ILE A 72 -15.54 6.09 3.14
CA ILE A 72 -15.58 6.38 4.58
C ILE A 72 -16.22 7.75 4.84
N GLN A 73 -15.91 8.77 4.03
CA GLN A 73 -16.53 10.09 4.16
C GLN A 73 -18.04 10.04 3.94
N ALA A 74 -18.52 9.25 2.98
CA ALA A 74 -19.95 9.10 2.72
C ALA A 74 -20.72 8.43 3.89
N PHE A 75 -20.04 7.60 4.68
CA PHE A 75 -20.62 6.91 5.84
C PHE A 75 -20.45 7.67 7.16
N LYS A 76 -19.52 8.63 7.22
CA LYS A 76 -19.40 9.59 8.32
C LYS A 76 -20.55 10.59 8.23
N LYS A 77 -21.66 10.29 8.93
CA LYS A 77 -22.75 11.26 9.18
C LYS A 77 -22.26 12.48 9.94
#